data_AF-A0A090WWA7-F1
#
_entry.id   AF-A0A090WWA7-F1
#
_cell.length_a   1.000
_cell.length_b   1.000
_cell.length_c   1.000
_cell.angle_alpha   90.00
_cell.angle_beta   90.00
_cell.angle_gamma   90.00
#
_symmetry.space_group_name_H-M   'P 1'
#
loop_
_entity.id
_entity.type
_entity.pdbx_description
1 polymer ?
#
loop_
_entity_poly.entity_id
_entity_poly.type
_entity_poly.pdbx_seq_one_letter_code
_entity_poly.pdbx_strand_id
1 'polypeptide(L)'
;MEFGYNSAQVIEVFKEGKVFTDIGQEFNIIYSTVTFGASGAVMGVLAACAFKFPNAEIMLLFPPIPIKLKYLAVGMIGADLISAILTGTPLMANSNVGYLAHVGGAITGFLIMYYWKKTQFNNNRWN
;
A
#
# COMPACT_ATOMS: atom_id res chain seq x y z
N MET A 1 -17.65 -14.50 -14.94
CA MET A 1 -17.72 -13.54 -16.06
C MET A 1 -16.37 -13.55 -16.73
N GLU A 2 -16.26 -14.25 -17.85
CA GLU A 2 -15.09 -14.20 -18.72
C GLU A 2 -15.23 -12.90 -19.50
N PHE A 3 -14.44 -11.88 -19.14
CA PHE A 3 -14.34 -10.65 -19.92
C PHE A 3 -13.93 -11.10 -21.33
N GLY A 4 -14.83 -11.01 -22.32
CA GLY A 4 -14.78 -11.71 -23.61
C GLY A 4 -13.65 -11.30 -24.57
N TYR A 5 -12.43 -11.20 -24.07
CA TYR A 5 -11.21 -10.82 -24.78
C TYR A 5 -10.26 -12.00 -24.83
N ASN A 6 -9.74 -12.31 -26.02
CA ASN A 6 -8.71 -13.34 -26.16
C ASN A 6 -7.32 -12.78 -25.82
N SER A 7 -6.37 -13.68 -25.55
CA SER A 7 -5.01 -13.32 -25.11
C SER A 7 -4.25 -12.43 -26.10
N ALA A 8 -4.53 -12.53 -27.41
CA ALA A 8 -3.88 -11.71 -28.43
C ALA A 8 -4.36 -10.25 -28.36
N GLN A 9 -5.67 -10.04 -28.15
CA GLN A 9 -6.25 -8.70 -28.01
C GLN A 9 -5.68 -7.99 -26.77
N VAL A 10 -5.53 -8.73 -25.66
CA VAL A 10 -4.91 -8.20 -24.44
C VAL A 10 -3.45 -7.77 -24.70
N ILE A 11 -2.67 -8.60 -25.40
CA ILE A 11 -1.26 -8.32 -25.71
C ILE A 11 -1.09 -7.13 -26.65
N GLU A 12 -1.99 -6.95 -27.61
CA GLU A 12 -1.95 -5.85 -28.57
C GLU A 12 -2.18 -4.50 -27.89
N VAL A 13 -3.14 -4.44 -26.96
CA VAL A 13 -3.40 -3.25 -26.15
C VAL A 13 -2.17 -2.83 -25.32
N PHE A 14 -1.42 -3.78 -24.75
CA PHE A 14 -0.17 -3.48 -24.03
C PHE A 14 0.98 -3.05 -24.94
N LYS A 15 1.02 -3.52 -26.20
CA LYS A 15 2.10 -3.20 -27.15
C LYS A 15 1.95 -1.82 -27.79
N GLU A 16 0.73 -1.41 -28.08
CA GLU A 16 0.48 -0.18 -28.83
C GLU A 16 0.42 1.07 -27.95
N GLY A 17 0.34 0.92 -26.63
CA GLY A 17 0.20 2.04 -25.69
C GLY A 17 -1.07 2.88 -25.92
N LYS A 18 -1.99 2.37 -26.76
CA LYS A 18 -3.26 3.02 -27.04
C LYS A 18 -4.18 2.81 -25.86
N VAL A 19 -4.84 3.91 -25.49
CA VAL A 19 -5.85 4.01 -24.43
C VAL A 19 -6.74 2.77 -24.46
N PHE A 20 -6.88 2.12 -23.31
CA PHE A 20 -7.56 0.87 -23.04
C PHE A 20 -9.09 0.98 -23.19
N THR A 21 -9.57 1.64 -24.24
CA THR A 21 -10.97 2.05 -24.43
C THR A 21 -11.92 0.85 -24.41
N ASP A 22 -11.44 -0.34 -24.79
CA ASP A 22 -12.22 -1.57 -24.84
C ASP A 22 -12.37 -2.28 -23.48
N ILE A 23 -11.45 -2.11 -22.52
CA ILE A 23 -11.56 -2.73 -21.18
C ILE A 23 -12.20 -1.80 -20.13
N GLY A 24 -12.84 -0.73 -20.59
CA GLY A 24 -13.65 0.17 -19.79
C GLY A 24 -12.93 1.46 -19.39
N GLN A 25 -13.66 2.58 -19.42
CA GLN A 25 -13.15 3.89 -19.02
C GLN A 25 -12.57 3.90 -17.60
N GLU A 26 -13.09 3.09 -16.69
CA GLU A 26 -12.61 2.99 -15.32
C GLU A 26 -11.16 2.46 -15.22
N PHE A 27 -10.82 1.44 -16.02
CA PHE A 27 -9.45 0.91 -16.05
C PHE A 27 -8.47 1.95 -16.58
N ASN A 28 -8.86 2.69 -17.63
CA ASN A 28 -8.06 3.79 -18.17
C ASN A 28 -7.79 4.89 -17.16
N ILE A 29 -8.81 5.28 -16.37
CA ILE A 29 -8.67 6.29 -15.33
C ILE A 29 -7.66 5.81 -14.28
N ILE A 30 -7.77 4.56 -13.82
CA ILE A 30 -6.84 4.00 -12.82
C ILE A 30 -5.41 3.93 -13.36
N TYR A 31 -5.22 3.47 -14.61
CA TYR A 31 -3.91 3.29 -15.21
C TYR A 31 -3.22 4.64 -15.55
N SER A 32 -4.00 5.62 -16.00
CA SER A 32 -3.48 6.95 -16.35
C SER A 32 -3.34 7.89 -15.15
N THR A 33 -3.91 7.52 -13.99
CA THR A 33 -3.75 8.29 -12.75
C THR A 33 -2.35 8.08 -12.20
N VAL A 34 -1.49 9.08 -12.41
CA VAL A 34 -0.16 9.06 -11.81
C VAL A 34 -0.27 9.28 -10.30
N THR A 35 -0.01 8.24 -9.53
CA THR A 35 0.04 8.29 -8.06
C THR A 35 1.45 8.67 -7.61
N PHE A 36 1.64 9.92 -7.18
CA PHE A 36 2.87 10.39 -6.56
C PHE A 36 2.70 10.47 -5.04
N GLY A 37 3.58 9.85 -4.26
CA GLY A 37 3.55 10.05 -2.81
C GLY A 37 4.56 9.24 -2.02
N ALA A 38 5.35 9.93 -1.19
CA ALA A 38 6.22 9.31 -0.18
C ALA A 38 5.42 8.56 0.92
N SER A 39 4.10 8.76 1.00
CA SER A 39 3.24 8.19 2.04
C SER A 39 3.20 6.66 2.06
N GLY A 40 3.33 6.00 0.90
CA GLY A 40 3.44 4.53 0.85
C GLY A 40 4.69 4.02 1.55
N ALA A 41 5.83 4.70 1.37
CA ALA A 41 7.07 4.39 2.09
C ALA A 41 6.93 4.65 3.60
N VAL A 42 6.26 5.74 3.99
CA VAL A 42 5.94 6.01 5.41
C VAL A 42 5.13 4.87 6.02
N MET A 43 4.11 4.37 5.30
CA MET A 43 3.30 3.23 5.76
C MET A 43 4.14 1.95 5.86
N GLY A 44 5.06 1.72 4.94
CA GLY A 44 6.00 0.61 5.01
C GLY A 44 6.93 0.67 6.24
N VAL A 45 7.48 1.85 6.54
CA VAL A 45 8.29 2.04 7.76
C VAL A 45 7.44 1.83 9.02
N LEU A 46 6.22 2.36 9.05
CA LEU A 46 5.29 2.16 10.17
C LEU A 46 5.01 0.67 10.41
N ALA A 47 4.67 -0.08 9.36
CA ALA A 47 4.39 -1.52 9.45
C ALA A 47 5.63 -2.32 9.91
N ALA A 48 6.81 -2.00 9.37
CA ALA A 48 8.07 -2.60 9.79
C ALA A 48 8.36 -2.34 11.28
N CYS A 49 8.22 -1.10 11.73
CA CYS A 49 8.42 -0.70 13.12
C CYS A 49 7.39 -1.36 14.05
N ALA A 50 6.11 -1.41 13.66
CA ALA A 50 5.06 -2.06 14.44
C ALA A 50 5.29 -3.58 14.55
N PHE A 51 5.84 -4.23 13.52
CA PHE A 51 6.18 -5.66 13.59
C PHE A 51 7.39 -5.93 14.50
N LYS A 52 8.43 -5.09 14.43
CA LYS A 52 9.65 -5.28 15.22
C LYS A 52 9.50 -4.81 16.67
N PHE A 53 8.80 -3.70 16.89
CA PHE A 53 8.63 -3.03 18.18
C PHE A 53 7.14 -2.74 18.46
N PRO A 54 6.28 -3.77 18.56
CA PRO A 54 4.82 -3.59 18.62
C PRO A 54 4.34 -2.80 19.84
N ASN A 55 5.11 -2.79 20.93
CA ASN A 55 4.77 -2.11 22.17
C ASN A 55 5.49 -0.76 22.35
N ALA A 56 6.30 -0.32 21.37
CA ALA A 56 6.86 1.02 21.42
C ALA A 56 5.72 2.04 21.32
N GLU A 57 5.79 3.08 22.14
CA GLU A 57 4.80 4.13 22.21
C GLU A 57 5.27 5.33 21.40
N ILE A 58 4.37 5.86 20.60
CA ILE A 58 4.52 7.13 19.91
C ILE A 58 3.47 8.08 20.44
N MET A 59 3.85 9.33 20.66
CA MET A 59 2.93 10.35 21.14
C MET A 59 2.33 11.08 19.94
N LEU A 60 1.00 11.10 19.85
CA LEU A 60 0.32 12.00 18.92
C LEU A 60 0.65 13.45 19.27
N LEU A 61 0.81 14.31 18.26
CA LEU A 61 1.14 15.71 18.51
C LEU A 61 -0.06 16.46 19.11
N PHE A 62 -1.27 16.21 18.59
CA PHE A 62 -2.52 16.80 19.07
C PHE A 62 -3.70 15.83 18.89
N PRO A 63 -4.43 15.46 19.96
CA PRO A 63 -4.08 15.61 21.39
C PRO A 63 -2.87 14.73 21.77
N PRO A 64 -2.13 15.05 22.85
CA PRO A 64 -0.96 14.29 23.28
C PRO A 64 -1.36 12.95 23.93
N ILE A 65 -1.73 11.98 23.08
CA ILE A 65 -2.12 10.62 23.50
C ILE A 65 -1.02 9.65 23.06
N PRO A 66 -0.40 8.92 24.00
CA PRO A 66 0.53 7.85 23.64
C PRO A 66 -0.24 6.67 23.05
N ILE A 67 0.22 6.18 21.90
CA ILE A 67 -0.35 5.03 21.20
C ILE A 67 0.77 4.04 20.89
N LYS A 68 0.53 2.76 21.16
CA LYS A 68 1.46 1.69 20.76
C LYS A 68 1.47 1.53 19.25
N LEU A 69 2.65 1.35 18.67
CA LEU A 69 2.82 1.21 17.22
C LEU A 69 1.90 0.14 16.60
N LYS A 70 1.67 -0.99 17.28
CA LYS A 70 0.75 -2.03 16.78
C LYS A 70 -0.68 -1.51 16.56
N TYR A 71 -1.18 -0.65 17.45
CA TYR A 71 -2.53 -0.10 17.34
C TYR A 71 -2.58 0.98 16.27
N LEU A 72 -1.55 1.83 16.19
CA LEU A 72 -1.48 2.82 15.12
C LEU A 72 -1.45 2.13 13.74
N ALA A 73 -0.56 1.17 13.55
CA ALA A 73 -0.41 0.47 12.27
C ALA A 73 -1.69 -0.26 11.85
N VAL A 74 -2.30 -1.04 12.75
CA VAL A 74 -3.55 -1.76 12.46
C VAL A 74 -4.70 -0.78 12.17
N GLY A 75 -4.81 0.32 12.94
CA GLY A 75 -5.84 1.33 12.71
C GLY A 75 -5.71 2.00 11.35
N MET A 76 -4.50 2.45 10.99
CA MET A 76 -4.26 3.13 9.71
C MET A 76 -4.46 2.18 8.52
N ILE A 77 -3.84 0.99 8.54
CA ILE A 77 -3.98 -0.01 7.46
C ILE A 77 -5.44 -0.47 7.35
N GLY A 78 -6.12 -0.67 8.48
CA GLY A 78 -7.54 -1.04 8.50
C GLY A 78 -8.43 0.03 7.87
N ALA A 79 -8.18 1.31 8.16
CA ALA A 79 -8.90 2.43 7.55
C ALA A 79 -8.67 2.49 6.03
N ASP A 80 -7.45 2.23 5.56
CA ASP A 80 -7.15 2.16 4.13
C ASP A 80 -7.86 0.98 3.45
N LEU A 81 -7.89 -0.19 4.08
CA LEU A 81 -8.58 -1.37 3.55
C LEU A 81 -10.10 -1.17 3.51
N ILE A 82 -10.68 -0.55 4.54
CA ILE A 82 -12.10 -0.19 4.55
C ILE A 82 -12.39 0.80 3.43
N SER A 83 -11.53 1.82 3.26
CA SER A 83 -11.66 2.80 2.18
C SER A 83 -11.60 2.13 0.80
N ALA A 84 -10.73 1.13 0.67
CA ALA A 84 -10.51 0.38 -0.55
C ALA A 84 -11.67 -0.53 -0.94
N ILE A 85 -12.23 -1.23 0.05
CA ILE A 85 -13.15 -2.35 -0.18
C ILE A 85 -14.61 -1.91 -0.03
N LEU A 86 -14.91 -0.98 0.88
CA LEU A 86 -16.27 -0.66 1.28
C LEU A 86 -16.79 0.68 0.75
N THR A 87 -15.95 1.72 0.65
CA THR A 87 -16.43 3.08 0.33
C THR A 87 -15.97 3.61 -1.01
N GLY A 88 -14.89 3.07 -1.59
CA GLY A 88 -14.29 3.58 -2.83
C GLY A 88 -13.80 5.03 -2.73
N THR A 89 -13.76 5.58 -1.52
CA THR A 89 -13.43 6.97 -1.19
C THR A 89 -12.60 6.98 0.08
N PRO A 90 -11.55 7.83 0.18
CA PRO A 90 -10.67 7.79 1.33
C PRO A 90 -11.35 8.35 2.59
N LEU A 91 -11.28 7.61 3.69
CA LEU A 91 -11.86 8.03 4.98
C LEU A 91 -11.02 9.09 5.72
N MET A 92 -9.71 9.10 5.47
CA MET A 92 -8.74 9.87 6.25
C MET A 92 -7.96 10.91 5.41
N ALA A 93 -8.24 11.05 4.11
CA ALA A 93 -7.50 11.96 3.22
C ALA A 93 -8.33 12.47 2.02
N ASN A 94 -8.14 13.73 1.65
CA ASN A 94 -8.78 14.38 0.49
C ASN A 94 -7.88 14.35 -0.75
N SER A 95 -7.26 13.21 -1.07
CA SER A 95 -6.23 13.16 -2.12
C SER A 95 -6.35 11.94 -3.02
N ASN A 96 -6.01 12.11 -4.30
CA ASN A 96 -5.79 11.06 -5.33
C ASN A 96 -4.71 10.02 -4.98
N VAL A 97 -4.15 10.06 -3.76
CA VAL A 97 -3.19 9.08 -3.28
C VAL A 97 -3.96 7.85 -2.80
N GLY A 98 -3.91 6.78 -3.59
CA GLY A 98 -4.70 5.58 -3.35
C GLY A 98 -4.34 4.88 -2.05
N TYR A 99 -5.36 4.55 -1.25
CA TYR A 99 -5.31 3.64 -0.11
C TYR A 99 -4.56 2.32 -0.46
N LEU A 100 -4.61 1.85 -1.71
CA LEU A 100 -3.86 0.69 -2.18
C LEU A 100 -2.34 0.89 -2.14
N ALA A 101 -1.85 2.10 -2.36
CA ALA A 101 -0.42 2.41 -2.28
C ALA A 101 0.07 2.35 -0.82
N HIS A 102 -0.75 2.75 0.14
CA HIS A 102 -0.43 2.63 1.57
C HIS A 102 -0.43 1.16 2.00
N VAL A 103 -1.44 0.38 1.58
CA VAL A 103 -1.51 -1.07 1.83
C VAL A 103 -0.31 -1.80 1.20
N GLY A 104 0.02 -1.50 -0.05
CA GLY A 104 1.19 -2.05 -0.73
C GLY A 104 2.49 -1.73 0.00
N GLY A 105 2.68 -0.46 0.40
CA GLY A 105 3.81 -0.03 1.21
C GLY A 105 3.91 -0.78 2.55
N ALA A 106 2.78 -0.92 3.27
CA ALA A 106 2.70 -1.66 4.53
C ALA A 106 3.15 -3.12 4.37
N ILE A 107 2.65 -3.80 3.33
CA ILE A 107 3.00 -5.19 3.02
C ILE A 107 4.50 -5.29 2.71
N THR A 108 5.03 -4.44 1.84
CA THR A 108 6.45 -4.44 1.48
C THR A 108 7.33 -4.22 2.71
N GLY A 109 7.03 -3.20 3.53
CA GLY A 109 7.78 -2.92 4.75
C GLY A 109 7.74 -4.07 5.77
N PHE A 110 6.57 -4.69 5.96
CA PHE A 110 6.42 -5.88 6.78
C PHE A 110 7.28 -7.04 6.27
N LEU A 111 7.23 -7.33 4.97
CA LEU A 111 7.98 -8.44 4.37
C LEU A 111 9.49 -8.25 4.48
N ILE A 112 9.99 -7.02 4.23
CA ILE A 112 11.41 -6.69 4.39
C ILE A 112 11.84 -6.92 5.84
N MET A 113 11.10 -6.38 6.81
CA MET A 113 11.42 -6.54 8.22
C MET A 113 11.30 -8.00 8.69
N TYR A 114 10.31 -8.73 8.17
CA TYR A 114 10.15 -10.16 8.43
C TYR A 114 11.36 -10.95 7.93
N TYR A 115 11.82 -10.67 6.70
CA TYR A 115 13.01 -11.28 6.12
C TYR A 115 14.25 -10.99 6.99
N TRP A 116 14.51 -9.72 7.31
CA TRP A 116 15.65 -9.34 8.15
C TRP A 116 15.59 -9.94 9.55
N LYS A 117 14.40 -10.03 10.16
CA LYS A 117 14.24 -10.71 11.45
C LYS A 117 14.58 -12.19 11.34
N LYS A 118 14.26 -12.87 10.23
CA LYS A 118 14.67 -14.28 10.05
C LYS A 118 16.16 -14.44 9.77
N THR A 119 16.76 -13.52 9.02
CA THR A 119 18.16 -13.60 8.59
C THR A 119 19.13 -12.86 9.51
N GLN A 120 18.68 -12.39 10.68
CA GLN A 120 19.49 -11.55 11.59
C GLN A 120 20.79 -12.23 12.09
N PHE A 121 20.84 -13.57 12.07
CA PHE A 121 22.02 -14.38 12.42
C PHE A 121 22.72 -15.01 11.22
N ASN A 122 22.33 -14.65 9.99
CA ASN A 122 23.02 -15.12 8.79
C ASN A 122 24.30 -14.29 8.57
N ASN A 123 25.36 -14.90 8.04
CA ASN A 123 26.68 -14.27 7.77
C ASN A 123 26.66 -13.18 6.67
N ASN A 124 25.51 -12.59 6.37
CA ASN A 124 25.31 -11.57 5.34
C ASN A 124 25.32 -10.14 5.94
N ARG A 125 25.69 -10.00 7.22
CA ARG A 125 25.97 -8.68 7.79
C ARG A 125 27.30 -8.22 7.20
N TRP A 126 27.27 -7.05 6.57
CA TRP A 126 28.45 -6.38 6.05
C TRP A 126 29.44 -6.25 7.22
N ASN A 127 30.57 -6.93 7.12
CA ASN A 127 31.76 -6.64 7.92
C ASN A 127 32.42 -5.38 7.35
#